data_AF-A0A950X8P5-F1
#
_entry.id   AF-A0A950X8P5-F1
#
_cell.length_a   1.000
_cell.length_b   1.000
_cell.length_c   1.000
_cell.angle_alpha   90.00
_cell.angle_beta   90.00
_cell.angle_gamma   90.00
#
_symmetry.space_group_name_H-M   'P 1'
#
loop_
_entity.id
_entity.type
_entity.pdbx_description
1 polymer ?
#
loop_
_entity_poly.entity_id
_entity_poly.type
_entity_poly.pdbx_seq_one_letter_code
_entity_poly.pdbx_strand_id
1 'polypeptide(L)'
;MSVSNLSGHWTDEQLIEHLYDVGPEDSHLNGCRDCQARLSSMQAKRRKLELSPASEDEVSFEFLAAQRRKIYARLTERSPWWSSLQPRKLVSAAAVLVLGAGLFVYEENHRQQMMANKVSDAQLAEQVSSMAEESEAQPTAPLQALFDE
;
A
#
# COMPACT_ATOMS: atom_id res chain seq x y z
N MET A 1 -20.61 -7.20 19.21
CA MET A 1 -21.01 -8.19 18.18
C MET A 1 -19.81 -9.10 17.98
N SER A 2 -19.85 -10.30 18.57
CA SER A 2 -18.71 -11.24 18.51
C SER A 2 -18.66 -11.83 17.11
N VAL A 3 -17.58 -11.55 16.37
CA VAL A 3 -17.41 -12.00 14.98
C VAL A 3 -16.88 -13.43 15.02
N SER A 4 -17.78 -14.40 15.17
CA SER A 4 -17.47 -15.79 14.87
C SER A 4 -17.05 -15.85 13.41
N ASN A 5 -15.89 -16.45 13.10
CA ASN A 5 -15.54 -16.71 11.70
C ASN A 5 -16.66 -17.52 11.04
N LEU A 6 -16.76 -17.45 9.70
CA LEU A 6 -17.78 -18.10 8.86
C LEU A 6 -18.03 -19.60 9.16
N SER A 7 -17.14 -20.24 9.91
CA SER A 7 -17.23 -21.62 10.40
C SER A 7 -18.05 -21.81 11.69
N GLY A 8 -18.58 -20.75 12.31
CA GLY A 8 -19.35 -20.85 13.56
C GLY A 8 -18.52 -21.20 14.80
N HIS A 9 -17.20 -21.21 14.68
CA HIS A 9 -16.25 -21.42 15.78
C HIS A 9 -15.57 -20.10 16.19
N TRP A 10 -15.11 -20.04 17.43
CA TRP A 10 -14.24 -18.95 17.86
C TRP A 10 -12.90 -18.95 17.11
N THR A 11 -12.42 -17.73 16.84
CA THR A 11 -11.08 -17.50 16.33
C THR A 11 -10.04 -17.79 17.41
N ASP A 12 -8.78 -17.92 17.03
CA ASP A 12 -7.70 -18.07 18.01
C ASP A 12 -7.62 -16.84 18.92
N GLU A 13 -7.81 -15.64 18.37
CA GLU A 13 -7.83 -14.39 19.13
C GLU A 13 -8.91 -14.38 20.20
N GLN A 14 -10.15 -14.80 19.87
CA GLN A 14 -11.25 -14.89 20.83
C GLN A 14 -10.98 -15.93 21.93
N LEU A 15 -10.40 -17.07 21.58
CA LEU A 15 -9.99 -18.08 22.57
C LEU A 15 -8.89 -17.55 23.49
N ILE A 16 -7.95 -16.75 22.96
CA ILE A 16 -6.89 -16.10 23.72
C ILE A 16 -7.48 -15.02 24.64
N GLU A 17 -8.35 -14.16 24.13
CA GLU A 17 -9.03 -13.13 24.92
C GLU A 17 -9.81 -13.74 26.09
N HIS A 18 -10.53 -14.84 25.82
CA HIS A 18 -11.23 -15.59 26.87
C HIS A 18 -10.25 -16.24 27.87
N LEU A 19 -9.11 -16.76 27.41
CA LEU A 19 -8.07 -17.33 28.28
C LEU A 19 -7.46 -16.30 29.26
N TYR A 20 -7.55 -15.01 28.95
CA TYR A 20 -7.05 -13.90 29.78
C TYR A 20 -8.17 -13.08 30.43
N ASP A 21 -9.42 -13.57 30.42
CA ASP A 21 -10.59 -12.87 30.99
C ASP A 21 -10.85 -11.47 30.41
N VAL A 22 -10.39 -11.22 29.17
CA VAL A 22 -10.60 -9.96 28.42
C VAL A 22 -11.73 -10.10 27.39
N GLY A 23 -12.10 -11.34 27.05
CA GLY A 23 -13.10 -11.67 26.04
C GLY A 23 -14.54 -11.70 26.58
N PRO A 24 -15.53 -11.84 25.67
CA PRO A 24 -16.93 -11.98 26.05
C PRO A 24 -17.15 -13.23 26.92
N GLU A 25 -18.01 -13.13 27.94
CA GLU A 25 -18.47 -14.26 28.76
C GLU A 25 -19.45 -15.21 28.01
N ASP A 26 -19.34 -15.25 26.68
CA ASP A 26 -20.26 -15.99 25.83
C ASP A 26 -20.24 -17.48 26.17
N SER A 27 -21.43 -18.07 26.26
CA SER A 27 -21.65 -19.48 26.60
C SER A 27 -21.26 -20.47 25.50
N HIS A 28 -20.60 -20.00 24.43
CA HIS A 28 -20.21 -20.81 23.26
C HIS A 28 -19.41 -22.05 23.66
N LEU A 29 -18.51 -21.94 24.65
CA LEU A 29 -17.71 -23.05 25.14
C LEU A 29 -18.53 -24.17 25.81
N ASN A 30 -19.74 -23.88 26.28
CA ASN A 30 -20.64 -24.89 26.82
C ASN A 30 -21.30 -25.73 25.71
N GLY A 31 -21.40 -25.19 24.49
CA GLY A 31 -22.05 -25.85 23.35
C GLY A 31 -21.09 -26.42 22.31
N CYS A 32 -19.84 -25.93 22.23
CA CYS A 32 -18.88 -26.30 21.20
C CYS A 32 -17.71 -27.12 21.75
N ARG A 33 -17.72 -28.44 21.51
CA ARG A 33 -16.65 -29.36 21.95
C ARG A 33 -15.29 -29.05 21.31
N ASP A 34 -15.27 -28.57 20.07
CA ASP A 34 -14.03 -28.28 19.35
C ASP A 34 -13.31 -27.06 19.93
N CYS A 35 -14.07 -25.99 20.22
CA CYS A 35 -13.53 -24.80 20.89
C CYS A 35 -13.08 -25.12 22.31
N GLN A 36 -13.82 -25.97 23.04
CA GLN A 36 -13.41 -26.45 24.36
C GLN A 36 -12.11 -27.25 24.30
N ALA A 37 -11.96 -28.15 23.33
CA ALA A 37 -10.74 -28.93 23.12
C ALA A 37 -9.55 -28.01 22.80
N ARG A 38 -9.73 -27.04 21.89
CA ARG A 38 -8.70 -26.03 21.56
C ARG A 38 -8.27 -25.23 22.78
N LEU A 39 -9.23 -24.71 23.56
CA LEU A 39 -8.95 -23.96 24.79
C LEU A 39 -8.18 -24.82 25.82
N SER A 40 -8.60 -26.06 26.04
CA SER A 40 -7.92 -26.97 26.97
C SER A 40 -6.47 -27.25 26.57
N SER A 41 -6.20 -27.32 25.26
CA SER A 41 -4.84 -27.50 24.72
C SER A 41 -3.96 -26.27 24.97
N MET A 42 -4.53 -25.05 24.83
CA MET A 42 -3.84 -23.80 25.13
C MET A 42 -3.53 -23.69 26.63
N GLN A 43 -4.49 -24.01 27.49
CA GLN A 43 -4.29 -24.06 28.94
C GLN A 43 -3.22 -25.09 29.35
N ALA A 44 -3.20 -26.27 28.73
CA ALA A 44 -2.17 -27.27 28.99
C ALA A 44 -0.76 -26.77 28.59
N LYS A 45 -0.63 -26.11 27.43
CA LYS A 45 0.63 -25.48 27.01
C LYS A 45 1.08 -24.40 27.99
N ARG A 46 0.15 -23.53 28.42
CA ARG A 46 0.42 -22.48 29.41
C ARG A 46 0.91 -23.06 30.73
N ARG A 47 0.20 -24.04 31.29
CA ARG A 47 0.64 -24.74 32.51
C ARG A 47 2.03 -25.35 32.37
N LYS A 48 2.35 -25.91 31.20
CA LYS A 48 3.69 -26.45 30.93
C LYS A 48 4.77 -25.35 30.94
N LEU A 49 4.46 -24.15 30.45
CA LEU A 49 5.39 -23.02 30.49
C LEU A 49 5.54 -22.44 31.90
N GLU A 50 4.44 -22.33 32.65
CA GLU A 50 4.45 -21.84 34.05
C GLU A 50 5.14 -22.82 35.01
N LEU A 51 5.00 -24.13 34.77
CA LEU A 51 5.65 -25.19 35.55
C LEU A 51 7.04 -25.55 35.03
N SER A 52 7.43 -25.04 33.86
CA SER A 52 8.83 -25.12 33.46
C SER A 52 9.59 -24.33 34.51
N PRO A 53 10.58 -24.93 35.20
CA PRO A 53 11.47 -24.14 36.03
C PRO A 53 11.99 -23.06 35.11
N ALA A 54 11.67 -21.80 35.42
CA ALA A 54 12.35 -20.69 34.81
C ALA A 54 13.81 -21.04 35.00
N SER A 55 14.50 -21.33 33.88
CA SER A 55 15.95 -21.47 33.92
C SER A 55 16.44 -20.29 34.74
N GLU A 56 17.09 -20.57 35.86
CA GLU A 56 17.50 -19.65 36.90
C GLU A 56 18.55 -18.62 36.41
N ASP A 57 18.39 -18.10 35.20
CA ASP A 57 18.76 -16.72 34.91
C ASP A 57 17.74 -15.83 35.64
N GLU A 58 17.79 -15.91 36.97
CA GLU A 58 17.15 -14.99 37.89
C GLU A 58 17.69 -13.61 37.51
N VAL A 59 16.91 -12.90 36.70
CA VAL A 59 17.32 -11.63 36.12
C VAL A 59 17.72 -10.72 37.27
N SER A 60 19.02 -10.47 37.41
CA SER A 60 19.54 -9.84 38.62
C SER A 60 18.93 -8.44 38.77
N PHE A 61 18.69 -8.04 40.01
CA PHE A 61 18.19 -6.70 40.30
C PHE A 61 19.13 -5.63 39.70
N GLU A 62 20.43 -5.90 39.68
CA GLU A 62 21.43 -5.05 39.04
C GLU A 62 21.21 -4.92 37.53
N PHE A 63 20.89 -6.02 36.83
CA PHE A 63 20.56 -5.97 35.41
C PHE A 63 19.32 -5.12 35.14
N LEU A 64 18.26 -5.29 35.93
CA LEU A 64 17.03 -4.48 35.80
C LEU A 64 17.29 -3.00 36.11
N ALA A 65 18.10 -2.72 37.14
CA ALA A 65 18.49 -1.35 37.48
C ALA A 65 19.34 -0.71 36.38
N ALA A 66 20.27 -1.46 35.77
CA ALA A 66 21.07 -1.01 34.63
C ALA A 66 20.19 -0.76 33.40
N GLN A 67 19.24 -1.65 33.11
CA GLN A 67 18.26 -1.47 32.02
C GLN A 67 17.41 -0.22 32.24
N ARG A 68 16.92 -0.01 33.47
CA ARG A 68 16.15 1.20 33.85
C ARG A 68 16.97 2.47 33.61
N ARG A 69 18.21 2.54 34.10
CA ARG A 69 19.10 3.69 33.87
C ARG A 69 19.31 3.96 32.39
N LYS A 70 19.50 2.91 31.57
CA LYS A 70 19.68 3.03 30.11
C LYS A 70 18.42 3.56 29.40
N ILE A 71 17.24 3.15 29.85
CA ILE A 71 15.97 3.68 29.33
C ILE A 71 15.84 5.17 29.67
N TYR A 72 16.10 5.56 30.92
CA TYR A 72 16.03 6.98 31.31
C TYR A 72 17.07 7.82 30.60
N ALA A 73 18.30 7.34 30.43
CA ALA A 73 19.33 8.04 29.66
C ALA A 73 18.85 8.36 28.23
N ARG A 74 18.20 7.40 27.55
CA ARG A 74 17.60 7.61 26.22
C ARG A 74 16.42 8.57 26.20
N LEU A 75 15.66 8.67 27.29
CA LEU A 75 14.55 9.61 27.40
C LEU A 75 15.03 11.04 27.67
N THR A 76 16.11 11.18 28.44
CA THR A 76 16.73 12.47 28.75
C THR A 76 17.60 12.99 27.61
N GLU A 77 18.27 12.10 26.89
CA GLU A 77 18.89 12.42 25.62
C GLU A 77 17.78 12.60 24.59
N ARG A 78 17.23 13.80 24.54
CA ARG A 78 16.43 14.30 23.43
C ARG A 78 17.36 14.37 22.22
N SER A 79 17.67 13.21 21.66
CA SER A 79 18.48 13.07 20.46
C SER A 79 17.83 13.97 19.42
N PRO A 80 18.50 15.03 18.96
CA PRO A 80 17.95 15.84 17.90
C PRO A 80 17.74 14.87 16.75
N TRP A 81 16.51 14.76 16.22
CA TRP A 81 16.15 13.81 15.14
C TRP A 81 17.19 13.81 14.01
N TRP A 82 17.85 14.97 13.87
CA TRP A 82 18.80 15.41 12.88
C TRP A 82 20.15 14.68 12.99
N SER A 83 20.50 14.14 14.16
CA SER A 83 21.73 13.38 14.38
C SER A 83 21.67 11.94 13.87
N SER A 84 20.46 11.42 13.57
CA SER A 84 20.26 10.06 13.04
C SER A 84 20.25 9.99 11.51
N LEU A 85 20.31 11.15 10.83
CA LEU A 85 20.48 11.22 9.37
C LEU A 85 21.91 10.84 9.02
N GLN A 86 22.18 9.54 9.04
CA GLN A 86 23.37 8.97 8.43
C GLN A 86 23.38 9.41 6.95
N PRO A 87 24.44 10.10 6.47
CA PRO A 87 24.50 10.61 5.09
C PRO A 87 24.38 9.48 4.05
N ARG A 88 24.63 8.24 4.46
CA ARG A 88 24.49 7.02 3.65
C ARG A 88 23.04 6.66 3.28
N LYS A 89 22.04 7.06 4.10
CA LYS A 89 20.61 6.79 3.81
C LYS A 89 19.93 7.88 2.96
N LEU A 90 20.56 9.06 2.83
CA LEU A 90 20.03 10.13 1.98
C LEU A 90 20.25 9.86 0.49
N VAL A 91 21.29 9.11 0.13
CA VAL A 91 21.59 8.76 -1.27
C VAL A 91 20.50 7.88 -1.90
N SER A 92 19.91 6.94 -1.14
CA SER A 92 18.84 6.09 -1.66
C SER A 92 17.51 6.83 -1.81
N ALA A 93 17.21 7.79 -0.94
CA ALA A 93 15.99 8.59 -1.03
C ALA A 93 16.01 9.51 -2.27
N ALA A 94 17.17 10.09 -2.60
CA ALA A 94 17.34 10.89 -3.81
C ALA A 94 17.16 10.05 -5.09
N ALA A 95 17.68 8.81 -5.11
CA ALA A 95 17.50 7.91 -6.26
C ALA A 95 16.02 7.55 -6.49
N VAL A 96 15.24 7.31 -5.42
CA VAL A 96 13.79 7.03 -5.53
C VAL A 96 13.02 8.25 -6.03
N LEU A 97 13.38 9.46 -5.58
CA LEU A 97 12.75 10.69 -6.07
C LEU A 97 13.07 10.97 -7.54
N VAL A 98 14.31 10.73 -7.98
CA VAL A 98 14.71 10.87 -9.39
C VAL A 98 14.01 9.84 -10.27
N LEU A 99 13.93 8.58 -9.84
CA LEU A 99 13.21 7.54 -10.57
C LEU A 99 11.69 7.81 -10.61
N GLY A 100 11.11 8.24 -9.49
CA GLY A 100 9.68 8.59 -9.42
C GLY A 100 9.32 9.80 -10.29
N ALA A 101 10.13 10.87 -10.25
CA ALA A 101 9.94 12.03 -11.13
C ALA A 101 10.15 11.67 -12.61
N GLY A 102 11.14 10.85 -12.92
CA GLY A 102 11.37 10.35 -14.28
C GLY A 102 10.21 9.51 -14.81
N LEU A 103 9.63 8.65 -13.97
CA LEU A 103 8.51 7.79 -14.34
C LEU A 103 7.22 8.60 -14.52
N PHE A 104 6.99 9.61 -13.68
CA PHE A 104 5.86 10.53 -13.83
C PHE A 104 5.93 11.34 -15.13
N VAL A 105 7.10 11.91 -15.46
CA VAL A 105 7.31 12.63 -16.73
C VAL A 105 7.19 11.69 -17.93
N TYR A 106 7.68 10.46 -17.83
CA TYR A 106 7.55 9.45 -18.88
C TYR A 106 6.09 9.06 -19.12
N GLU A 107 5.30 8.84 -18.06
CA GLU A 107 3.88 8.48 -18.15
C GLU A 107 3.04 9.62 -18.76
N GLU A 108 3.29 10.87 -18.36
CA GLU A 108 2.62 12.05 -18.92
C GLU A 108 2.88 12.17 -20.43
N ASN A 109 4.15 12.01 -20.84
CA ASN A 109 4.55 12.11 -22.24
C ASN A 109 4.01 10.94 -23.08
N HIS A 110 3.95 9.73 -22.52
CA HIS A 110 3.34 8.58 -23.20
C HIS A 110 1.82 8.73 -23.35
N ARG A 111 1.12 9.32 -22.36
CA ARG A 111 -0.30 9.65 -22.47
C ARG A 111 -0.56 10.68 -23.56
N GLN A 112 0.30 11.69 -23.68
CA GLN A 112 0.20 12.68 -24.75
C GLN A 112 0.44 12.06 -26.13
N GLN A 113 1.42 11.16 -26.28
CA GLN A 113 1.61 10.41 -27.53
C GLN A 113 0.44 9.49 -27.88
N MET A 114 -0.17 8.82 -26.90
CA MET A 114 -1.37 7.99 -27.11
C MET A 114 -2.59 8.82 -27.53
N MET A 115 -2.70 10.07 -27.07
CA MET A 115 -3.74 11.01 -27.51
C MET A 115 -3.45 11.60 -28.90
N ALA A 116 -2.18 11.85 -29.23
CA ALA A 116 -1.76 12.32 -30.56
C ALA A 116 -1.93 11.26 -31.66
N ASN A 117 -1.83 9.97 -31.33
CA ASN A 117 -2.09 8.87 -32.27
C ASN A 117 -3.57 8.51 -32.44
N LYS A 118 -4.46 9.16 -31.68
CA LYS A 118 -5.90 9.16 -32.00
C LYS A 118 -6.14 10.34 -32.94
N VAL A 119 -5.93 10.10 -34.24
CA VAL A 119 -6.54 10.95 -35.27
C VAL A 119 -8.04 10.93 -34.97
N SER A 120 -8.54 12.04 -34.46
CA SER A 120 -9.95 12.20 -34.08
C SER A 120 -10.79 12.23 -35.34
N ASP A 121 -11.98 11.63 -35.33
CA ASP A 121 -12.94 11.71 -36.44
C ASP A 121 -13.20 13.16 -36.89
N ALA A 122 -13.02 14.14 -35.98
CA ALA A 122 -13.09 15.56 -36.30
C ALA A 122 -11.97 16.01 -37.28
N GLN A 123 -10.74 15.52 -37.12
CA GLN A 123 -9.64 15.80 -38.05
C GLN A 123 -9.81 15.06 -39.38
N LEU A 124 -10.40 13.86 -39.36
CA LEU A 124 -10.73 13.12 -40.58
C LEU A 124 -11.83 13.85 -41.38
N ALA A 125 -12.86 14.36 -40.71
CA ALA A 125 -13.94 15.13 -41.32
C ALA A 125 -13.43 16.45 -41.93
N GLU A 126 -12.53 17.15 -41.24
CA GLU A 126 -11.88 18.37 -41.75
C GLU A 126 -11.01 18.08 -42.99
N GLN A 127 -10.28 16.97 -42.98
CA GLN A 127 -9.48 16.57 -44.14
C GLN A 127 -10.37 16.21 -45.33
N VAL A 128 -11.50 15.53 -45.12
CA VAL A 128 -12.46 15.21 -46.18
C VAL A 128 -13.15 16.48 -46.72
N SER A 129 -13.50 17.46 -45.87
CA SER A 129 -14.10 18.71 -46.35
C SER A 129 -13.12 19.52 -47.20
N SER A 130 -11.84 19.58 -46.81
CA SER A 130 -10.82 20.29 -47.61
C SER A 130 -10.62 19.69 -49.00
N MET A 131 -10.76 18.38 -49.16
CA MET A 131 -10.67 17.71 -50.46
C MET A 131 -11.91 17.93 -51.33
N ALA A 132 -13.07 18.15 -50.71
CA ALA A 132 -14.31 18.45 -51.42
C ALA A 132 -14.33 19.88 -51.98
N GLU A 133 -13.79 20.86 -51.25
CA GLU A 133 -13.69 22.26 -51.71
C GLU A 133 -12.74 22.43 -52.90
N GLU A 134 -11.69 21.60 -53.01
CA GLU A 134 -10.73 21.69 -54.13
C GLU A 134 -11.25 21.05 -55.43
N SER A 135 -12.41 20.38 -55.40
CA SER A 135 -13.01 19.69 -56.56
C SER A 135 -14.10 20.47 -57.31
N GLU A 136 -14.38 21.73 -56.97
CA GLU A 136 -15.21 22.58 -57.83
C GLU A 136 -14.42 23.03 -59.07
N ALA A 137 -14.50 22.22 -60.12
CA ALA A 137 -14.00 22.53 -61.44
C ALA A 137 -14.64 23.84 -61.95
N GLN A 138 -13.84 24.91 -62.11
CA GLN A 138 -14.27 26.13 -62.79
C GLN A 138 -14.68 25.80 -64.24
N PRO A 139 -15.97 25.92 -64.61
CA PRO A 139 -16.39 25.71 -65.98
C PRO A 139 -16.18 26.99 -66.78
N THR A 140 -15.53 26.83 -67.93
CA THR A 140 -15.55 27.69 -69.13
C THR A 140 -14.84 29.04 -69.07
N ALA A 141 -13.68 29.07 -69.73
CA ALA A 141 -12.91 30.25 -70.14
C ALA A 141 -13.66 31.11 -71.18
N PRO A 142 -13.48 32.45 -71.19
CA PRO A 142 -13.77 33.26 -72.36
C PRO A 142 -12.59 33.24 -73.35
N LEU A 143 -12.93 32.88 -74.59
CA LEU A 143 -12.15 32.81 -75.83
C LEU A 143 -11.51 34.15 -76.25
N GLN A 144 -10.67 34.76 -75.41
CA GLN A 144 -10.00 36.03 -75.72
C GLN A 144 -8.69 35.88 -76.51
N ALA A 145 -8.21 34.66 -76.72
CA ALA A 145 -6.97 34.40 -77.48
C ALA A 145 -7.19 34.23 -79.01
N LEU A 146 -8.39 34.51 -79.53
CA LEU A 146 -8.74 34.32 -80.95
C LEU A 146 -8.70 35.60 -81.81
N PHE A 147 -8.24 36.73 -81.27
CA PHE A 147 -8.29 38.03 -81.98
C PHE A 147 -7.02 38.91 -81.88
N ASP A 148 -5.89 38.40 -81.40
CA ASP A 148 -4.61 39.12 -81.51
C ASP A 148 -3.78 38.52 -82.65
N GLU A 149 -3.94 39.09 -83.85
CA GLU A 149 -2.93 39.15 -84.94
C GLU A 149 -2.79 40.61 -85.39
#